data_AF-C8PG25-F1
#
_entry.id   AF-C8PG25-F1
#
_cell.length_a   1.000
_cell.length_b   1.000
_cell.length_c   1.000
_cell.angle_alpha   90.00
_cell.angle_beta   90.00
_cell.angle_gamma   90.00
#
_symmetry.space_group_name_H-M   'P 1'
#
loop_
_entity.id
_entity.type
_entity.pdbx_description
1 polymer ?
#
loop_
_entity_poly.entity_id
_entity_poly.type
_entity_poly.pdbx_seq_one_letter_code
_entity_poly.pdbx_strand_id
1 'polypeptide(L)'
;MSDYGLNIWGNSNFTIDGGKLCLNSDFKQPLVDIIKEIRADGVRGPILLRFPHLIKKQIVEIYSNFNRAIKEFGYKGKFHAVYPLKVNQFPGFVRNLVDIGEPYGYGLEAGSKPELLLAMAYNKYGAPITVNGFKDKELINIGFIAAEMGHNVTLTIEGLNELETIIETAKERFAPKPFIGLRIRLHNSGSGLWAKSGGINSKFGLTSTELIEAINLLKKNDLIEQFTMIHFHIGSQITEIHPLKKALIEAGNIYTELRKMGAKNLKSINLGGGLAIEYSQAKESSSRNYTLKEYANDVVFLLKSIAEDKKEAEPDIFIESGRYVAASHAVLVAPILELFTQEYAEEKLALKKDNPPVVAELYDLYKTLKPSNALEYLHDAMSHMESVLTLFDLGYVDLIDRSNGEILVHLIMRKAYGILGNKQEYSNFLNSLGNAQERYLVNFSIFQSLPDFWGIKQHFPIMPLERLDERATLSASIWDITCDSDGEIEFDNQKNPLFLHDFDPEKEEYFLGFFLVGAYQEVLGMSHNLFAHPTEATVILKDDGGFEIKDFIESQSVIDILEDMDYDVVDIRESLNERVEKSNLIGDKEKKHILGELYLFLNDNSYLKTIK
;
A
#
# COMPACT_ATOMS: atom_id res chain seq x y z
N MET A 1 4.83 -6.47 26.49
CA MET A 1 5.47 -5.68 25.43
C MET A 1 4.80 -6.11 24.13
N SER A 2 4.06 -5.20 23.48
CA SER A 2 3.36 -5.50 22.22
C SER A 2 4.38 -5.35 21.09
N ASP A 3 4.58 -6.39 20.27
CA ASP A 3 5.45 -6.30 19.09
C ASP A 3 4.68 -5.88 17.84
N TYR A 4 3.38 -5.56 17.94
CA TYR A 4 2.53 -5.14 16.83
C TYR A 4 2.59 -6.10 15.61
N GLY A 5 2.82 -7.38 15.87
CA GLY A 5 2.90 -8.41 14.82
C GLY A 5 4.19 -8.36 14.00
N LEU A 6 5.25 -7.68 14.46
CA LEU A 6 6.51 -7.53 13.72
C LEU A 6 7.12 -8.88 13.27
N ASN A 7 6.91 -9.93 14.06
CA ASN A 7 7.34 -11.30 13.73
C ASN A 7 6.54 -11.96 12.59
N ILE A 8 5.41 -11.37 12.18
CA ILE A 8 4.50 -11.88 11.14
C ILE A 8 4.78 -11.16 9.81
N TRP A 9 4.59 -9.84 9.79
CA TRP A 9 4.72 -9.03 8.57
C TRP A 9 6.12 -8.41 8.40
N GLY A 10 6.85 -8.22 9.50
CA GLY A 10 8.11 -7.47 9.50
C GLY A 10 9.26 -8.16 8.78
N ASN A 11 9.16 -9.48 8.50
CA ASN A 11 10.15 -10.28 7.75
C ASN A 11 11.61 -10.06 8.22
N SER A 12 11.84 -9.81 9.51
CA SER A 12 13.16 -9.43 10.03
C SER A 12 13.78 -8.21 9.33
N ASN A 13 12.98 -7.28 8.81
CA ASN A 13 13.39 -5.99 8.27
C ASN A 13 13.50 -4.93 9.38
N PHE A 14 12.73 -5.12 10.44
CA PHE A 14 12.63 -4.22 11.57
C PHE A 14 12.78 -5.01 12.88
N THR A 15 13.23 -4.33 13.93
CA THR A 15 13.37 -4.88 15.28
C THR A 15 13.07 -3.80 16.32
N ILE A 16 12.83 -4.20 17.57
CA ILE A 16 12.60 -3.26 18.67
C ILE A 16 13.83 -3.28 19.59
N ASP A 17 14.42 -2.12 19.84
CA ASP A 17 15.58 -1.96 20.70
C ASP A 17 15.40 -0.72 21.59
N GLY A 18 15.56 -0.88 22.92
CA GLY A 18 15.39 0.22 23.87
C GLY A 18 14.06 0.97 23.76
N GLY A 19 12.96 0.26 23.45
CA GLY A 19 11.64 0.86 23.27
C GLY A 19 11.43 1.61 21.95
N LYS A 20 12.42 1.61 21.04
CA LYS A 20 12.34 2.22 19.72
C LYS A 20 12.23 1.18 18.62
N LEU A 21 11.52 1.53 17.55
CA LEU A 21 11.51 0.74 16.32
C LEU A 21 12.75 1.06 15.49
N CYS A 22 13.48 0.01 15.14
CA CYS A 22 14.76 0.09 14.46
C CYS A 22 14.76 -0.70 13.15
N LEU A 23 15.57 -0.26 12.18
CA LEU A 23 15.94 -1.10 11.05
C LEU A 23 16.76 -2.30 11.54
N ASN A 24 16.37 -3.51 11.16
CA ASN A 24 17.08 -4.72 11.55
C ASN A 24 18.38 -4.87 10.76
N SER A 25 19.39 -4.13 11.21
CA SER A 25 20.76 -4.08 10.72
C SER A 25 21.71 -4.23 11.92
N ASP A 26 23.01 -4.39 11.67
CA ASP A 26 24.01 -4.60 12.73
C ASP A 26 23.99 -3.48 13.80
N PHE A 27 23.64 -2.27 13.40
CA PHE A 27 23.61 -1.08 14.27
C PHE A 27 22.22 -0.72 14.78
N LYS A 28 21.18 -1.44 14.35
CA LYS A 28 19.78 -1.22 14.77
C LYS A 28 19.36 0.25 14.76
N GLN A 29 19.59 0.95 13.64
CA GLN A 29 19.27 2.38 13.50
C GLN A 29 17.79 2.67 13.83
N PRO A 30 17.47 3.47 14.86
CA PRO A 30 16.10 3.83 15.19
C PRO A 30 15.46 4.73 14.12
N LEU A 31 14.22 4.42 13.74
CA LEU A 31 13.46 5.20 12.76
C LEU A 31 13.14 6.61 13.29
N VAL A 32 12.83 6.72 14.58
CA VAL A 32 12.53 8.02 15.20
C VAL A 32 13.72 8.98 15.14
N ASP A 33 14.95 8.48 15.17
CA ASP A 33 16.14 9.33 15.11
C ASP A 33 16.34 9.90 13.68
N ILE A 34 16.00 9.13 12.63
CA ILE A 34 15.98 9.60 11.23
C ILE A 34 14.93 10.73 11.08
N ILE A 35 13.75 10.55 11.66
CA ILE A 35 12.68 11.55 11.61
C ILE A 35 13.09 12.82 12.36
N LYS A 36 13.74 12.69 13.52
CA LYS A 36 14.27 13.84 14.28
C LYS A 36 15.34 14.59 13.50
N GLU A 37 16.20 13.91 12.75
CA GLU A 37 17.19 14.56 11.86
C GLU A 37 16.51 15.36 10.75
N ILE A 38 15.55 14.76 10.01
CA ILE A 38 14.81 15.45 8.95
C ILE A 38 14.06 16.67 9.50
N ARG A 39 13.43 16.53 10.68
CA ARG A 39 12.70 17.64 11.32
C ARG A 39 13.63 18.74 11.86
N ALA A 40 14.90 18.45 12.12
CA ALA A 40 15.86 19.47 12.55
C ALA A 40 16.10 20.52 11.46
N ASP A 41 15.94 20.15 10.19
CA ASP A 41 16.05 21.04 9.02
C ASP A 41 14.77 21.84 8.74
N GLY A 42 13.79 21.81 9.65
CA GLY A 42 12.55 22.60 9.56
C GLY A 42 11.40 21.90 8.83
N VAL A 43 11.63 20.70 8.29
CA VAL A 43 10.63 19.89 7.58
C VAL A 43 9.57 19.41 8.57
N ARG A 44 8.30 19.58 8.22
CA ARG A 44 7.13 19.16 9.01
C ARG A 44 6.15 18.38 8.13
N GLY A 45 5.10 17.84 8.73
CA GLY A 45 4.14 16.99 8.05
C GLY A 45 4.50 15.50 8.04
N PRO A 46 3.76 14.69 7.26
CA PRO A 46 4.09 13.29 7.01
C PRO A 46 5.33 13.15 6.12
N ILE A 47 6.10 12.09 6.35
CA ILE A 47 7.34 11.80 5.61
C ILE A 47 7.30 10.35 5.11
N LEU A 48 7.54 10.13 3.81
CA LEU A 48 7.74 8.82 3.22
C LEU A 48 9.24 8.46 3.19
N LEU A 49 9.65 7.49 4.02
CA LEU A 49 11.02 7.00 4.04
C LEU A 49 11.19 5.81 3.10
N ARG A 50 12.22 5.85 2.25
CA ARG A 50 12.62 4.75 1.36
C ARG A 50 13.90 4.09 1.84
N PHE A 51 13.95 2.76 1.79
CA PHE A 51 15.07 1.95 2.27
C PHE A 51 15.60 1.02 1.19
N PRO A 52 16.58 1.44 0.35
CA PRO A 52 17.11 0.63 -0.74
C PRO A 52 17.69 -0.72 -0.30
N HIS A 53 18.22 -0.82 0.92
CA HIS A 53 18.70 -2.09 1.48
C HIS A 53 17.59 -3.14 1.64
N LEU A 54 16.33 -2.73 1.84
CA LEU A 54 15.18 -3.64 1.87
C LEU A 54 14.81 -4.12 0.46
N ILE A 55 14.95 -3.26 -0.57
CA ILE A 55 14.83 -3.67 -1.99
C ILE A 55 15.85 -4.78 -2.28
N LYS A 56 17.12 -4.56 -1.90
CA LYS A 56 18.20 -5.55 -2.03
C LYS A 56 17.86 -6.87 -1.35
N LYS A 57 17.37 -6.81 -0.11
CA LYS A 57 16.98 -8.02 0.63
C LYS A 57 15.88 -8.79 -0.09
N GLN A 58 14.84 -8.12 -0.59
CA GLN A 58 13.76 -8.79 -1.32
C GLN A 58 14.24 -9.44 -2.63
N ILE A 59 15.12 -8.77 -3.40
CA ILE A 59 15.74 -9.36 -4.60
C ILE A 59 16.54 -10.61 -4.22
N VAL A 60 17.41 -10.52 -3.21
CA VAL A 60 18.23 -11.64 -2.74
C VAL A 60 17.34 -12.81 -2.32
N GLU A 61 16.28 -12.57 -1.56
CA GLU A 61 15.33 -13.60 -1.10
C GLU A 61 14.67 -14.34 -2.26
N ILE A 62 14.18 -13.62 -3.28
CA ILE A 62 13.60 -14.23 -4.48
C ILE A 62 14.62 -15.14 -5.17
N TYR A 63 15.78 -14.59 -5.54
CA TYR A 63 16.78 -15.34 -6.30
C TYR A 63 17.34 -16.53 -5.50
N SER A 64 17.59 -16.36 -4.21
CA SER A 64 18.10 -17.44 -3.37
C SER A 64 17.09 -18.58 -3.21
N ASN A 65 15.80 -18.29 -3.08
CA ASN A 65 14.77 -19.33 -2.99
C ASN A 65 14.58 -20.10 -4.31
N PHE A 66 14.60 -19.41 -5.46
CA PHE A 66 14.53 -20.05 -6.76
C PHE A 66 15.81 -20.84 -7.08
N ASN A 67 16.99 -20.29 -6.82
CA ASN A 67 18.26 -21.01 -7.00
C ASN A 67 18.36 -22.25 -6.11
N ARG A 68 17.86 -22.18 -4.87
CA ARG A 68 17.74 -23.35 -4.00
C ARG A 68 16.83 -24.40 -4.61
N ALA A 69 15.63 -24.04 -5.03
CA ALA A 69 14.67 -24.96 -5.65
C ALA A 69 15.25 -25.59 -6.93
N ILE A 70 15.86 -24.80 -7.80
CA ILE A 70 16.55 -25.26 -9.02
C ILE A 70 17.61 -26.31 -8.68
N LYS A 71 18.46 -26.05 -7.68
CA LYS A 71 19.50 -26.99 -7.24
C LYS A 71 18.91 -28.26 -6.62
N GLU A 72 17.89 -28.11 -5.77
CA GLU A 72 17.22 -29.20 -5.06
C GLU A 72 16.55 -30.18 -6.03
N PHE A 73 15.87 -29.66 -7.04
CA PHE A 73 15.20 -30.48 -8.05
C PHE A 73 16.08 -30.79 -9.27
N GLY A 74 17.31 -30.27 -9.35
CA GLY A 74 18.20 -30.48 -10.52
C GLY A 74 17.61 -29.91 -11.81
N TYR A 75 16.94 -28.76 -11.73
CA TYR A 75 16.31 -28.09 -12.86
C TYR A 75 17.36 -27.48 -13.81
N LYS A 76 17.15 -27.60 -15.12
CA LYS A 76 18.08 -27.19 -16.18
C LYS A 76 17.79 -25.81 -16.76
N GLY A 77 16.55 -25.35 -16.65
CA GLY A 77 16.17 -23.99 -17.04
C GLY A 77 16.75 -22.95 -16.08
N LYS A 78 16.85 -21.70 -16.54
CA LYS A 78 17.29 -20.56 -15.74
C LYS A 78 16.12 -19.87 -15.06
N PHE A 79 16.43 -19.05 -14.06
CA PHE A 79 15.45 -18.18 -13.42
C PHE A 79 15.77 -16.72 -13.71
N HIS A 80 14.73 -15.96 -14.06
CA HIS A 80 14.76 -14.52 -14.30
C HIS A 80 13.63 -13.84 -13.53
N ALA A 81 13.93 -12.72 -12.89
CA ALA A 81 12.92 -11.84 -12.33
C ALA A 81 12.83 -10.56 -13.15
N VAL A 82 11.61 -10.07 -13.32
CA VAL A 82 11.30 -8.83 -14.03
C VAL A 82 10.41 -7.98 -13.12
N TYR A 83 10.62 -6.67 -13.10
CA TYR A 83 9.85 -5.78 -12.24
C TYR A 83 8.79 -5.04 -13.04
N PRO A 84 7.50 -5.28 -12.78
CA PRO A 84 6.43 -4.54 -13.43
C PRO A 84 6.33 -3.12 -12.90
N LEU A 85 6.68 -2.16 -13.76
CA LEU A 85 6.74 -0.72 -13.44
C LEU A 85 5.42 -0.19 -12.88
N LYS A 86 4.29 -0.74 -13.32
CA LYS A 86 2.93 -0.41 -12.84
C LYS A 86 2.75 -0.42 -11.33
N VAL A 87 3.64 -1.11 -10.59
CA VAL A 87 3.57 -1.21 -9.13
C VAL A 87 4.18 0.02 -8.46
N ASN A 88 5.27 0.57 -8.99
CA ASN A 88 5.93 1.79 -8.50
C ASN A 88 6.91 2.31 -9.57
N GLN A 89 6.55 3.39 -10.27
CA GLN A 89 7.40 4.05 -11.27
C GLN A 89 8.27 5.17 -10.70
N PHE A 90 8.14 5.48 -9.39
CA PHE A 90 8.85 6.61 -8.81
C PHE A 90 10.37 6.39 -8.89
N PRO A 91 11.14 7.44 -9.25
CA PRO A 91 12.58 7.31 -9.46
C PRO A 91 13.32 6.88 -8.19
N GLY A 92 12.83 7.29 -7.00
CA GLY A 92 13.36 6.86 -5.70
C GLY A 92 13.31 5.34 -5.50
N PHE A 93 12.40 4.63 -6.18
CA PHE A 93 12.37 3.17 -6.22
C PHE A 93 13.10 2.60 -7.44
N VAL A 94 12.73 3.02 -8.66
CA VAL A 94 13.19 2.35 -9.90
C VAL A 94 14.70 2.46 -10.08
N ARG A 95 15.32 3.61 -9.78
CA ARG A 95 16.79 3.78 -9.91
C ARG A 95 17.53 2.83 -8.98
N ASN A 96 17.10 2.77 -7.73
CA ASN A 96 17.65 1.85 -6.73
C ASN A 96 17.45 0.38 -7.16
N LEU A 97 16.27 0.01 -7.66
CA LEU A 97 15.99 -1.34 -8.12
C LEU A 97 16.94 -1.77 -9.25
N VAL A 98 17.12 -0.96 -10.31
CA VAL A 98 17.94 -1.36 -11.46
C VAL A 98 19.43 -1.45 -11.12
N ASP A 99 19.92 -0.59 -10.21
CA ASP A 99 21.31 -0.62 -9.76
C ASP A 99 21.56 -1.84 -8.86
N ILE A 100 20.68 -2.10 -7.90
CA ILE A 100 20.79 -3.24 -6.99
C ILE A 100 20.55 -4.57 -7.71
N GLY A 101 19.66 -4.59 -8.70
CA GLY A 101 19.28 -5.76 -9.50
C GLY A 101 20.28 -6.14 -10.59
N GLU A 102 21.24 -5.26 -10.93
CA GLU A 102 22.21 -5.47 -12.01
C GLU A 102 22.98 -6.80 -11.90
N PRO A 103 23.54 -7.21 -10.73
CA PRO A 103 24.25 -8.48 -10.59
C PRO A 103 23.36 -9.72 -10.81
N TYR A 104 22.04 -9.55 -10.74
CA TYR A 104 21.03 -10.60 -10.90
C TYR A 104 20.42 -10.62 -12.31
N GLY A 105 20.78 -9.65 -13.17
CA GLY A 105 20.13 -9.44 -14.46
C GLY A 105 18.63 -9.19 -14.30
N TYR A 106 18.23 -8.49 -13.23
CA TYR A 106 16.83 -8.19 -12.94
C TYR A 106 16.27 -7.26 -14.03
N GLY A 107 15.20 -7.68 -14.71
CA GLY A 107 14.60 -6.94 -15.82
C GLY A 107 13.51 -5.96 -15.41
N LEU A 108 12.97 -5.21 -16.39
CA LEU A 108 11.80 -4.35 -16.23
C LEU A 108 10.63 -4.82 -17.12
N GLU A 109 9.42 -4.68 -16.63
CA GLU A 109 8.19 -4.91 -17.39
C GLU A 109 7.44 -3.59 -17.55
N ALA A 110 6.93 -3.37 -18.76
CA ALA A 110 6.13 -2.22 -19.13
C ALA A 110 4.75 -2.68 -19.60
N GLY A 111 3.70 -2.06 -19.07
CA GLY A 111 2.32 -2.27 -19.49
C GLY A 111 1.79 -1.16 -20.42
N SER A 112 2.58 -0.13 -20.70
CA SER A 112 2.18 1.05 -21.47
C SER A 112 3.36 1.73 -22.20
N LYS A 113 3.05 2.68 -23.09
CA LYS A 113 4.04 3.47 -23.82
C LYS A 113 4.99 4.28 -22.90
N PRO A 114 4.52 5.05 -21.91
CA PRO A 114 5.42 5.76 -20.99
C PRO A 114 6.33 4.82 -20.20
N GLU A 115 5.79 3.69 -19.75
CA GLU A 115 6.56 2.68 -19.01
C GLU A 115 7.62 2.02 -19.88
N LEU A 116 7.35 1.76 -21.17
CA LEU A 116 8.35 1.20 -22.08
C LEU A 116 9.50 2.18 -22.30
N LEU A 117 9.20 3.47 -22.47
CA LEU A 117 10.25 4.50 -22.59
C LEU A 117 11.08 4.60 -21.30
N LEU A 118 10.44 4.50 -20.14
CA LEU A 118 11.13 4.48 -18.85
C LEU A 118 12.01 3.23 -18.72
N ALA A 119 11.50 2.06 -19.12
CA ALA A 119 12.27 0.82 -19.13
C ALA A 119 13.47 0.90 -20.07
N MET A 120 13.33 1.47 -21.27
CA MET A 120 14.43 1.70 -22.20
C MET A 120 15.49 2.65 -21.61
N ALA A 121 15.07 3.65 -20.83
CA ALA A 121 15.98 4.63 -20.24
C ALA A 121 16.80 4.08 -19.06
N TYR A 122 16.20 3.23 -18.21
CA TYR A 122 16.82 2.81 -16.94
C TYR A 122 17.22 1.34 -16.88
N ASN A 123 16.66 0.45 -17.70
CA ASN A 123 17.00 -0.97 -17.65
C ASN A 123 18.45 -1.21 -18.06
N LYS A 124 19.16 -2.07 -17.32
CA LYS A 124 20.55 -2.41 -17.62
C LYS A 124 20.64 -3.21 -18.92
N TYR A 125 21.63 -2.93 -19.76
CA TYR A 125 21.85 -3.69 -20.98
C TYR A 125 22.05 -5.18 -20.68
N GLY A 126 21.39 -6.04 -21.47
CA GLY A 126 21.37 -7.49 -21.27
C GLY A 126 20.26 -8.00 -20.34
N ALA A 127 19.72 -7.17 -19.44
CA ALA A 127 18.55 -7.52 -18.66
C ALA A 127 17.28 -7.52 -19.55
N PRO A 128 16.30 -8.42 -19.31
CA PRO A 128 15.11 -8.51 -20.15
C PRO A 128 14.18 -7.32 -19.95
N ILE A 129 13.53 -6.88 -21.04
CA ILE A 129 12.35 -6.00 -21.01
C ILE A 129 11.15 -6.79 -21.52
N THR A 130 10.12 -6.98 -20.70
CA THR A 130 8.83 -7.55 -21.16
C THR A 130 7.82 -6.42 -21.37
N VAL A 131 7.00 -6.53 -22.43
CA VAL A 131 5.99 -5.51 -22.76
C VAL A 131 4.62 -6.17 -22.83
N ASN A 132 3.77 -5.91 -21.83
CA ASN A 132 2.39 -6.38 -21.77
C ASN A 132 1.41 -5.24 -22.14
N GLY A 133 0.11 -5.45 -21.90
CA GLY A 133 -0.95 -4.47 -22.21
C GLY A 133 -1.31 -4.40 -23.69
N PHE A 134 -2.34 -3.62 -24.02
CA PHE A 134 -2.76 -3.40 -25.41
C PHE A 134 -1.71 -2.58 -26.17
N LYS A 135 -1.42 -2.99 -27.41
CA LYS A 135 -0.39 -2.35 -28.23
C LYS A 135 -0.98 -1.87 -29.55
N ASP A 136 -0.84 -0.58 -29.79
CA ASP A 136 -1.03 -0.01 -31.11
C ASP A 136 0.27 -0.10 -31.94
N LYS A 137 0.20 0.34 -33.20
CA LYS A 137 1.36 0.35 -34.10
C LYS A 137 2.51 1.21 -33.57
N GLU A 138 2.22 2.28 -32.82
CA GLU A 138 3.26 3.14 -32.24
C GLU A 138 4.04 2.40 -31.14
N LEU A 139 3.35 1.79 -30.18
CA LEU A 139 3.99 1.03 -29.11
C LEU A 139 4.78 -0.17 -29.66
N ILE A 140 4.27 -0.86 -30.67
CA ILE A 140 5.01 -1.91 -31.38
C ILE A 140 6.29 -1.35 -31.99
N ASN A 141 6.22 -0.22 -32.71
CA ASN A 141 7.40 0.42 -33.29
C ASN A 141 8.45 0.82 -32.22
N ILE A 142 8.03 1.32 -31.07
CA ILE A 142 8.94 1.59 -29.94
C ILE A 142 9.61 0.31 -29.46
N GLY A 143 8.88 -0.81 -29.42
CA GLY A 143 9.45 -2.14 -29.15
C GLY A 143 10.52 -2.57 -30.16
N PHE A 144 10.33 -2.28 -31.45
CA PHE A 144 11.38 -2.49 -32.46
C PHE A 144 12.58 -1.55 -32.25
N ILE A 145 12.35 -0.28 -31.95
CA ILE A 145 13.42 0.67 -31.61
C ILE A 145 14.23 0.15 -30.42
N ALA A 146 13.58 -0.37 -29.37
CA ALA A 146 14.27 -0.93 -28.21
C ALA A 146 15.16 -2.13 -28.60
N ALA A 147 14.69 -3.01 -29.49
CA ALA A 147 15.50 -4.11 -30.01
C ALA A 147 16.69 -3.61 -30.84
N GLU A 148 16.49 -2.60 -31.67
CA GLU A 148 17.53 -1.96 -32.48
C GLU A 148 18.57 -1.21 -31.63
N MET A 149 18.17 -0.69 -30.46
CA MET A 149 19.06 -0.13 -29.44
C MET A 149 19.88 -1.20 -28.69
N GLY A 150 19.59 -2.49 -28.92
CA GLY A 150 20.29 -3.61 -28.28
C GLY A 150 19.67 -4.11 -26.98
N HIS A 151 18.44 -3.69 -26.63
CA HIS A 151 17.74 -4.28 -25.49
C HIS A 151 17.23 -5.69 -25.80
N ASN A 152 17.24 -6.54 -24.77
CA ASN A 152 16.57 -7.85 -24.79
C ASN A 152 15.06 -7.68 -24.55
N VAL A 153 14.35 -7.19 -25.55
CA VAL A 153 12.92 -6.86 -25.45
C VAL A 153 12.03 -7.99 -25.99
N THR A 154 10.98 -8.33 -25.24
CA THR A 154 9.92 -9.27 -25.63
C THR A 154 8.58 -8.55 -25.67
N LEU A 155 7.96 -8.49 -26.85
CA LEU A 155 6.60 -8.00 -27.03
C LEU A 155 5.62 -9.15 -26.79
N THR A 156 4.96 -9.14 -25.63
CA THR A 156 3.94 -10.14 -25.30
C THR A 156 2.61 -9.73 -25.89
N ILE A 157 2.09 -10.48 -26.86
CA ILE A 157 0.80 -10.15 -27.48
C ILE A 157 -0.38 -10.58 -26.60
N GLU A 158 -1.44 -9.78 -26.63
CA GLU A 158 -2.70 -10.06 -25.94
C GLU A 158 -3.82 -10.50 -26.90
N GLY A 159 -3.63 -10.30 -28.22
CA GLY A 159 -4.57 -10.65 -29.28
C GLY A 159 -3.87 -10.85 -30.64
N LEU A 160 -4.53 -11.56 -31.58
CA LEU A 160 -3.96 -11.86 -32.90
C LEU A 160 -3.70 -10.61 -33.77
N ASN A 161 -4.53 -9.57 -33.64
CA ASN A 161 -4.34 -8.31 -34.37
C ASN A 161 -2.97 -7.65 -34.05
N GLU A 162 -2.49 -7.79 -32.81
CA GLU A 162 -1.17 -7.28 -32.42
C GLU A 162 -0.06 -8.07 -33.12
N LEU A 163 -0.22 -9.40 -33.27
CA LEU A 163 0.73 -10.23 -34.00
C LEU A 163 0.80 -9.84 -35.48
N GLU A 164 -0.35 -9.62 -36.11
CA GLU A 164 -0.41 -9.14 -37.49
C GLU A 164 0.32 -7.80 -37.64
N THR A 165 0.10 -6.87 -36.70
CA THR A 165 0.79 -5.56 -36.68
C THR A 165 2.30 -5.71 -36.46
N ILE A 166 2.75 -6.65 -35.61
CA ILE A 166 4.17 -6.98 -35.44
C ILE A 166 4.75 -7.54 -36.74
N ILE A 167 4.04 -8.42 -37.44
CA ILE A 167 4.47 -9.01 -38.72
C ILE A 167 4.62 -7.92 -39.79
N GLU A 168 3.68 -6.99 -39.89
CA GLU A 168 3.75 -5.85 -40.80
C GLU A 168 4.92 -4.95 -40.46
N THR A 169 5.05 -4.55 -39.18
CA THR A 169 6.14 -3.69 -38.71
C THR A 169 7.50 -4.35 -38.93
N ALA A 170 7.61 -5.68 -38.75
CA ALA A 170 8.84 -6.43 -39.00
C ALA A 170 9.31 -6.42 -40.46
N LYS A 171 8.42 -6.10 -41.42
CA LYS A 171 8.73 -5.92 -42.84
C LYS A 171 9.14 -4.48 -43.16
N GLU A 172 8.66 -3.51 -42.37
CA GLU A 172 8.96 -2.09 -42.51
C GLU A 172 10.28 -1.69 -41.81
N ARG A 173 10.65 -2.40 -40.74
CA ARG A 173 11.80 -2.09 -39.87
C ARG A 173 13.10 -2.80 -40.28
N PHE A 174 14.18 -2.45 -39.58
CA PHE A 174 15.52 -2.99 -39.79
C PHE A 174 15.63 -4.46 -39.31
N ALA A 175 16.82 -5.04 -39.51
CA ALA A 175 17.07 -6.45 -39.21
C ALA A 175 16.86 -6.85 -37.73
N PRO A 176 17.23 -6.05 -36.71
CA PRO A 176 16.94 -6.37 -35.32
C PRO A 176 15.43 -6.41 -35.09
N LYS A 177 14.92 -7.52 -34.56
CA LYS A 177 13.51 -7.71 -34.24
C LYS A 177 13.38 -8.01 -32.75
N PRO A 178 12.36 -7.48 -32.06
CA PRO A 178 12.06 -7.88 -30.70
C PRO A 178 11.66 -9.36 -30.68
N PHE A 179 11.84 -10.00 -29.52
CA PHE A 179 11.23 -11.29 -29.28
C PHE A 179 9.71 -11.16 -29.16
N ILE A 180 9.00 -12.25 -29.40
CA ILE A 180 7.54 -12.34 -29.34
C ILE A 180 7.18 -13.24 -28.16
N GLY A 181 6.34 -12.72 -27.28
CA GLY A 181 5.67 -13.47 -26.23
C GLY A 181 4.20 -13.70 -26.57
N LEU A 182 3.62 -14.81 -26.12
CA LEU A 182 2.18 -15.06 -26.25
C LEU A 182 1.54 -15.10 -24.86
N ARG A 183 0.63 -14.17 -24.55
CA ARG A 183 -0.17 -14.26 -23.32
C ARG A 183 -1.23 -15.35 -23.50
N ILE A 184 -1.21 -16.38 -22.67
CA ILE A 184 -2.16 -17.50 -22.72
C ILE A 184 -3.39 -17.19 -21.86
N ARG A 185 -4.58 -17.54 -22.35
CA ARG A 185 -5.81 -17.49 -21.56
C ARG A 185 -6.04 -18.83 -20.87
N LEU A 186 -5.88 -18.85 -19.56
CA LEU A 186 -6.11 -20.03 -18.73
C LEU A 186 -7.59 -20.28 -18.50
N HIS A 187 -8.01 -21.55 -18.51
CA HIS A 187 -9.34 -21.97 -18.10
C HIS A 187 -9.53 -21.80 -16.59
N ASN A 188 -8.49 -22.09 -15.80
CA ASN A 188 -8.51 -21.89 -14.35
C ASN A 188 -8.15 -20.44 -13.99
N SER A 189 -9.07 -19.74 -13.31
CA SER A 189 -8.81 -18.40 -12.74
C SER A 189 -8.25 -18.48 -11.32
N GLY A 190 -7.55 -17.42 -10.90
CA GLY A 190 -7.29 -17.14 -9.49
C GLY A 190 -8.59 -16.96 -8.69
N SER A 191 -8.50 -17.05 -7.36
CA SER A 191 -9.58 -16.70 -6.42
C SER A 191 -9.34 -15.32 -5.81
N GLY A 192 -10.39 -14.62 -5.37
CA GLY A 192 -10.30 -13.34 -4.63
C GLY A 192 -10.68 -12.10 -5.45
N LEU A 193 -10.43 -10.91 -4.87
CA LEU A 193 -10.78 -9.59 -5.43
C LEU A 193 -10.24 -9.36 -6.86
N TRP A 194 -9.11 -9.99 -7.18
CA TRP A 194 -8.40 -9.82 -8.46
C TRP A 194 -8.73 -10.87 -9.53
N ALA A 195 -9.71 -11.75 -9.28
CA ALA A 195 -10.04 -12.87 -10.18
C ALA A 195 -10.41 -12.46 -11.61
N LYS A 196 -10.91 -11.22 -11.80
CA LYS A 196 -11.27 -10.68 -13.14
C LYS A 196 -10.08 -10.51 -14.09
N SER A 197 -8.84 -10.50 -13.56
CA SER A 197 -7.62 -10.33 -14.36
C SER A 197 -7.10 -11.65 -14.99
N GLY A 198 -7.71 -12.79 -14.65
CA GLY A 198 -7.38 -14.12 -15.17
C GLY A 198 -8.63 -14.97 -15.46
N GLY A 199 -8.43 -16.19 -16.00
CA GLY A 199 -9.53 -17.12 -16.32
C GLY A 199 -10.15 -16.97 -17.71
N ILE A 200 -11.12 -17.85 -18.01
CA ILE A 200 -11.73 -17.97 -19.35
C ILE A 200 -12.48 -16.71 -19.81
N ASN A 201 -12.97 -15.91 -18.86
CA ASN A 201 -13.67 -14.65 -19.13
C ASN A 201 -12.74 -13.43 -19.11
N SER A 202 -11.42 -13.63 -18.97
CA SER A 202 -10.45 -12.55 -19.08
C SER A 202 -10.52 -11.92 -20.46
N LYS A 203 -10.45 -10.59 -20.51
CA LYS A 203 -10.36 -9.82 -21.76
C LYS A 203 -8.98 -9.95 -22.43
N PHE A 204 -8.01 -10.54 -21.74
CA PHE A 204 -6.63 -10.61 -22.17
C PHE A 204 -6.15 -12.05 -22.38
N GLY A 205 -5.33 -12.22 -23.41
CA GLY A 205 -4.66 -13.48 -23.73
C GLY A 205 -5.41 -14.33 -24.75
N LEU A 206 -4.65 -15.19 -25.41
CA LEU A 206 -5.10 -16.02 -26.51
C LEU A 206 -5.72 -17.33 -26.02
N THR A 207 -6.83 -17.71 -26.64
CA THR A 207 -7.41 -19.04 -26.55
C THR A 207 -6.51 -20.11 -27.15
N SER A 208 -6.80 -21.39 -26.87
CA SER A 208 -6.11 -22.51 -27.53
C SER A 208 -6.19 -22.44 -29.06
N THR A 209 -7.33 -22.03 -29.62
CA THR A 209 -7.49 -21.85 -31.08
C THR A 209 -6.61 -20.73 -31.60
N GLU A 210 -6.65 -19.56 -30.96
CA GLU A 210 -5.83 -18.41 -31.37
C GLU A 210 -4.32 -18.69 -31.17
N LEU A 211 -3.93 -19.48 -30.18
CA LEU A 211 -2.53 -19.92 -30.03
C LEU A 211 -2.08 -20.77 -31.23
N ILE A 212 -2.91 -21.68 -31.71
CA ILE A 212 -2.61 -22.48 -32.91
C ILE A 212 -2.49 -21.56 -34.14
N GLU A 213 -3.40 -20.60 -34.29
CA GLU A 213 -3.37 -19.61 -35.36
C GLU A 213 -2.10 -18.73 -35.29
N ALA A 214 -1.72 -18.26 -34.11
CA ALA A 214 -0.50 -17.48 -33.88
C ALA A 214 0.76 -18.25 -34.33
N ILE A 215 0.87 -19.54 -33.98
CA ILE A 215 1.99 -20.39 -34.44
C ILE A 215 2.01 -20.51 -35.97
N ASN A 216 0.85 -20.67 -36.60
CA ASN A 216 0.75 -20.77 -38.05
C ASN A 216 1.13 -19.45 -38.74
N LEU A 217 0.70 -18.31 -38.21
CA LEU A 217 1.07 -16.97 -38.69
C LEU A 217 2.57 -16.72 -38.58
N LEU A 218 3.17 -17.07 -37.44
CA LEU A 218 4.61 -16.94 -37.20
C LEU A 218 5.43 -17.78 -38.18
N LYS A 219 5.03 -19.04 -38.41
CA LYS A 219 5.70 -19.92 -39.39
C LYS A 219 5.56 -19.39 -40.82
N LYS A 220 4.36 -18.94 -41.21
CA LYS A 220 4.08 -18.42 -42.55
C LYS A 220 4.93 -17.19 -42.90
N ASN A 221 5.33 -16.41 -41.90
CA ASN A 221 6.09 -15.17 -42.07
C ASN A 221 7.55 -15.29 -41.60
N ASP A 222 8.09 -16.50 -41.43
CA ASP A 222 9.48 -16.76 -41.01
C ASP A 222 9.89 -16.04 -39.69
N LEU A 223 8.93 -15.94 -38.75
CA LEU A 223 9.11 -15.30 -37.44
C LEU A 223 9.00 -16.29 -36.27
N ILE A 224 8.86 -17.60 -36.54
CA ILE A 224 8.72 -18.62 -35.49
C ILE A 224 9.92 -18.66 -34.53
N GLU A 225 11.12 -18.31 -35.00
CA GLU A 225 12.30 -18.21 -34.14
C GLU A 225 12.21 -17.06 -33.13
N GLN A 226 11.38 -16.04 -33.39
CA GLN A 226 11.23 -14.89 -32.50
C GLN A 226 10.28 -15.20 -31.36
N PHE A 227 9.48 -16.25 -31.47
CA PHE A 227 8.61 -16.70 -30.40
C PHE A 227 9.41 -17.47 -29.35
N THR A 228 9.66 -16.83 -28.21
CA THR A 228 10.54 -17.34 -27.16
C THR A 228 9.85 -17.57 -25.82
N MET A 229 8.67 -16.99 -25.60
CA MET A 229 8.05 -16.94 -24.28
C MET A 229 6.52 -17.12 -24.33
N ILE A 230 5.97 -17.95 -23.46
CA ILE A 230 4.55 -17.82 -23.09
C ILE A 230 4.43 -17.05 -21.77
N HIS A 231 3.36 -16.28 -21.63
CA HIS A 231 3.08 -15.50 -20.43
C HIS A 231 1.67 -15.79 -19.93
N PHE A 232 1.46 -15.86 -18.62
CA PHE A 232 0.13 -15.82 -18.03
C PHE A 232 0.14 -14.95 -16.78
N HIS A 233 -1.03 -14.43 -16.42
CA HIS A 233 -1.19 -13.66 -15.20
C HIS A 233 -2.52 -14.00 -14.54
N ILE A 234 -2.48 -14.42 -13.27
CA ILE A 234 -3.68 -14.84 -12.52
C ILE A 234 -4.22 -13.76 -11.58
N GLY A 235 -3.55 -12.61 -11.49
CA GLY A 235 -3.90 -11.48 -10.62
C GLY A 235 -2.78 -11.10 -9.65
N SER A 236 -2.97 -10.00 -8.91
CA SER A 236 -2.10 -9.56 -7.82
C SER A 236 -2.54 -10.19 -6.50
N GLN A 237 -1.63 -10.27 -5.51
CA GLN A 237 -1.93 -10.71 -4.14
C GLN A 237 -2.71 -12.04 -4.08
N ILE A 238 -2.16 -13.09 -4.69
CA ILE A 238 -2.78 -14.42 -4.68
C ILE A 238 -2.52 -15.04 -3.32
N THR A 239 -3.55 -15.09 -2.46
CA THR A 239 -3.43 -15.49 -1.05
C THR A 239 -3.27 -17.01 -0.89
N GLU A 240 -3.76 -17.78 -1.87
CA GLU A 240 -3.80 -19.24 -1.86
C GLU A 240 -2.79 -19.84 -2.84
N ILE A 241 -2.02 -20.85 -2.44
CA ILE A 241 -1.06 -21.51 -3.35
C ILE A 241 -1.72 -22.40 -4.42
N HIS A 242 -2.90 -22.95 -4.13
CA HIS A 242 -3.55 -23.92 -5.01
C HIS A 242 -3.93 -23.36 -6.40
N PRO A 243 -4.51 -22.15 -6.53
CA PRO A 243 -4.73 -21.51 -7.83
C PRO A 243 -3.45 -21.35 -8.66
N LEU A 244 -2.32 -21.00 -8.03
CA LEU A 244 -1.02 -20.91 -8.70
C LEU A 244 -0.59 -22.27 -9.28
N LYS A 245 -0.69 -23.34 -8.49
CA LYS A 245 -0.38 -24.71 -8.94
C LYS A 245 -1.21 -25.11 -10.16
N LYS A 246 -2.52 -24.85 -10.13
CA LYS A 246 -3.41 -25.15 -11.27
C LYS A 246 -3.01 -24.39 -12.53
N ALA A 247 -2.74 -23.10 -12.41
CA ALA A 247 -2.32 -22.26 -13.52
C ALA A 247 -0.98 -22.74 -14.12
N LEU A 248 -0.02 -23.10 -13.28
CA LEU A 248 1.28 -23.65 -13.69
C LEU A 248 1.15 -24.97 -14.43
N ILE A 249 0.29 -25.87 -13.97
CA ILE A 249 0.06 -27.16 -14.62
C ILE A 249 -0.50 -26.95 -16.03
N GLU A 250 -1.48 -26.07 -16.17
CA GLU A 250 -2.11 -25.75 -17.45
C GLU A 250 -1.10 -25.07 -18.40
N ALA A 251 -0.39 -24.04 -17.92
CA ALA A 251 0.61 -23.31 -18.69
C ALA A 251 1.79 -24.21 -19.13
N GLY A 252 2.28 -25.07 -18.23
CA GLY A 252 3.34 -26.03 -18.53
C GLY A 252 2.95 -27.00 -19.64
N ASN A 253 1.71 -27.51 -19.63
CA ASN A 253 1.21 -28.35 -20.72
C ASN A 253 1.15 -27.58 -22.05
N ILE A 254 0.59 -26.37 -22.04
CA ILE A 254 0.53 -25.50 -23.24
C ILE A 254 1.93 -25.26 -23.82
N TYR A 255 2.92 -24.93 -22.97
CA TYR A 255 4.32 -24.77 -23.39
C TYR A 255 4.83 -26.01 -24.14
N THR A 256 4.65 -27.20 -23.57
CA THR A 256 5.15 -28.43 -24.20
C THR A 256 4.44 -28.74 -25.52
N GLU A 257 3.13 -28.50 -25.62
CA GLU A 257 2.39 -28.74 -26.86
C GLU A 257 2.78 -27.73 -27.96
N LEU A 258 3.00 -26.46 -27.63
CA LEU A 258 3.49 -25.46 -28.59
C LEU A 258 4.89 -25.80 -29.11
N ARG A 259 5.78 -26.32 -28.26
CA ARG A 259 7.10 -26.82 -28.69
C ARG A 259 7.02 -28.03 -29.62
N LYS A 260 6.09 -28.96 -29.37
CA LYS A 260 5.81 -30.10 -30.27
C LYS A 260 5.24 -29.64 -31.60
N MET A 261 4.46 -28.57 -31.61
CA MET A 261 3.99 -27.91 -32.83
C MET A 261 5.12 -27.21 -33.62
N GLY A 262 6.36 -27.20 -33.14
CA GLY A 262 7.52 -26.71 -33.90
C GLY A 262 8.07 -25.37 -33.43
N ALA A 263 7.54 -24.77 -32.35
CA ALA A 263 8.12 -23.59 -31.71
C ALA A 263 9.38 -23.98 -30.92
N LYS A 264 10.48 -24.35 -31.61
CA LYS A 264 11.69 -24.88 -30.95
C LYS A 264 12.45 -23.82 -30.14
N ASN A 265 12.27 -22.54 -30.45
CA ASN A 265 12.87 -21.44 -29.71
C ASN A 265 12.02 -20.93 -28.52
N LEU A 266 10.80 -21.45 -28.33
CA LEU A 266 9.98 -21.20 -27.13
C LEU A 266 10.68 -21.81 -25.91
N LYS A 267 11.44 -21.02 -25.17
CA LYS A 267 12.30 -21.49 -24.08
C LYS A 267 11.85 -20.98 -22.72
N SER A 268 10.89 -20.06 -22.64
CA SER A 268 10.55 -19.40 -21.39
C SER A 268 9.06 -19.47 -21.06
N ILE A 269 8.75 -19.59 -19.78
CA ILE A 269 7.40 -19.38 -19.23
C ILE A 269 7.49 -18.23 -18.23
N ASN A 270 6.71 -17.19 -18.50
CA ASN A 270 6.51 -16.06 -17.60
C ASN A 270 5.19 -16.24 -16.83
N LEU A 271 5.30 -16.33 -15.51
CA LEU A 271 4.19 -16.56 -14.59
C LEU A 271 3.43 -15.27 -14.25
N GLY A 272 3.95 -14.12 -14.70
CA GLY A 272 3.48 -12.81 -14.29
C GLY A 272 3.70 -12.57 -12.80
N GLY A 273 2.92 -11.63 -12.25
CA GLY A 273 2.89 -11.37 -10.82
C GLY A 273 2.04 -12.37 -10.02
N GLY A 274 1.68 -11.99 -8.80
CA GLY A 274 0.74 -12.74 -7.95
C GLY A 274 1.34 -13.26 -6.65
N LEU A 275 2.67 -13.32 -6.53
CA LEU A 275 3.35 -13.57 -5.26
C LEU A 275 2.87 -12.58 -4.19
N ALA A 276 2.20 -13.09 -3.17
CA ALA A 276 1.56 -12.30 -2.13
C ALA A 276 2.54 -11.84 -1.05
N ILE A 277 2.21 -10.71 -0.43
CA ILE A 277 2.85 -10.18 0.78
C ILE A 277 1.99 -10.47 2.01
N GLU A 278 2.64 -10.65 3.16
CA GLU A 278 1.96 -10.77 4.44
C GLU A 278 1.71 -9.37 5.03
N TYR A 279 0.47 -8.89 4.94
CA TYR A 279 0.05 -7.57 5.45
C TYR A 279 -0.57 -7.63 6.85
N SER A 280 -0.84 -8.83 7.37
CA SER A 280 -1.52 -9.00 8.65
C SER A 280 -0.59 -8.72 9.82
N GLN A 281 -1.10 -7.99 10.81
CA GLN A 281 -0.46 -7.84 12.11
C GLN A 281 -0.91 -8.89 13.14
N ALA A 282 -2.00 -9.61 12.86
CA ALA A 282 -2.50 -10.66 13.72
C ALA A 282 -2.22 -12.05 13.12
N LYS A 283 -1.78 -12.97 13.99
CA LYS A 283 -1.36 -14.32 13.60
C LYS A 283 -2.53 -15.15 13.05
N GLU A 284 -3.73 -14.90 13.53
CA GLU A 284 -4.94 -15.65 13.16
C GLU A 284 -5.51 -15.24 11.80
N SER A 285 -5.03 -14.12 11.23
CA SER A 285 -5.52 -13.54 9.97
C SER A 285 -4.44 -13.42 8.91
N SER A 286 -3.59 -14.46 8.75
CA SER A 286 -2.55 -14.54 7.72
C SER A 286 -3.11 -14.15 6.34
N SER A 287 -2.44 -13.23 5.65
CA SER A 287 -2.86 -12.71 4.34
C SER A 287 -2.61 -13.72 3.21
N ARG A 288 -1.74 -14.71 3.46
CA ARG A 288 -1.44 -15.80 2.53
C ARG A 288 -1.20 -17.11 3.27
N ASN A 289 -1.37 -18.23 2.57
CA ASN A 289 -1.20 -19.58 3.14
C ASN A 289 0.07 -20.32 2.69
N TYR A 290 1.01 -19.62 2.05
CA TYR A 290 2.25 -20.21 1.55
C TYR A 290 3.45 -19.31 1.78
N THR A 291 4.63 -19.92 1.76
CA THR A 291 5.91 -19.22 1.90
C THR A 291 6.55 -18.95 0.54
N LEU A 292 7.52 -18.03 0.45
CA LEU A 292 8.31 -17.85 -0.77
C LEU A 292 9.07 -19.14 -1.14
N LYS A 293 9.51 -19.89 -0.14
CA LYS A 293 10.18 -21.19 -0.31
C LYS A 293 9.27 -22.20 -1.00
N GLU A 294 8.03 -22.31 -0.53
CA GLU A 294 7.00 -23.18 -1.11
C GLU A 294 6.65 -22.75 -2.53
N TYR A 295 6.39 -21.46 -2.76
CA TYR A 295 6.13 -20.90 -4.08
C TYR A 295 7.22 -21.28 -5.09
N ALA A 296 8.50 -21.06 -4.75
CA ALA A 296 9.63 -21.42 -5.62
C ALA A 296 9.72 -22.93 -5.86
N ASN A 297 9.50 -23.75 -4.82
CA ASN A 297 9.52 -25.20 -4.94
C ASN A 297 8.42 -25.70 -5.88
N ASP A 298 7.20 -25.21 -5.71
CA ASP A 298 6.05 -25.62 -6.51
C ASP A 298 6.21 -25.25 -7.98
N VAL A 299 6.71 -24.05 -8.28
CA VAL A 299 7.01 -23.61 -9.65
C VAL A 299 8.02 -24.55 -10.30
N VAL A 300 9.18 -24.74 -9.67
CA VAL A 300 10.27 -25.53 -10.24
C VAL A 300 9.86 -26.99 -10.39
N PHE A 301 9.27 -27.59 -9.35
CA PHE A 301 8.86 -28.98 -9.35
C PHE A 301 7.81 -29.28 -10.43
N LEU A 302 6.74 -28.49 -10.51
CA LEU A 302 5.66 -28.73 -11.47
C LEU A 302 6.14 -28.59 -12.92
N LEU A 303 6.90 -27.53 -13.23
CA LEU A 303 7.42 -27.34 -14.58
C LEU A 303 8.44 -28.43 -14.97
N LYS A 304 9.24 -28.91 -14.01
CA LYS A 304 10.14 -30.04 -14.22
C LYS A 304 9.38 -31.31 -14.57
N SER A 305 8.42 -31.70 -13.72
CA SER A 305 7.65 -32.92 -13.91
C SER A 305 6.92 -32.94 -15.26
N ILE A 306 6.32 -31.80 -15.65
CA ILE A 306 5.64 -31.70 -16.95
C ILE A 306 6.64 -31.83 -18.11
N ALA A 307 7.80 -31.18 -18.03
CA ALA A 307 8.83 -31.28 -19.06
C ALA A 307 9.37 -32.72 -19.21
N GLU A 308 9.62 -33.41 -18.08
CA GLU A 308 10.08 -34.80 -18.06
C GLU A 308 9.03 -35.76 -18.65
N ASP A 309 7.78 -35.65 -18.20
CA ASP A 309 6.66 -36.49 -18.67
C ASP A 309 6.43 -36.33 -20.18
N LYS A 310 6.56 -35.10 -20.68
CA LYS A 310 6.35 -34.76 -22.10
C LYS A 310 7.61 -34.93 -22.94
N LYS A 311 8.76 -35.25 -22.33
CA LYS A 311 10.09 -35.37 -22.95
C LYS A 311 10.49 -34.11 -23.72
N GLU A 312 10.19 -32.94 -23.17
CA GLU A 312 10.53 -31.63 -23.73
C GLU A 312 11.56 -30.91 -22.84
N ALA A 313 12.15 -29.83 -23.38
CA ALA A 313 13.12 -29.04 -22.64
C ALA A 313 12.45 -28.28 -21.48
N GLU A 314 13.07 -28.33 -20.30
CA GLU A 314 12.69 -27.54 -19.13
C GLU A 314 12.81 -26.03 -19.48
N PRO A 315 11.74 -25.23 -19.32
CA PRO A 315 11.77 -23.81 -19.66
C PRO A 315 12.59 -22.97 -18.69
N ASP A 316 13.08 -21.83 -19.15
CA ASP A 316 13.46 -20.73 -18.28
C ASP A 316 12.21 -20.16 -17.59
N ILE A 317 12.34 -19.88 -16.29
CA ILE A 317 11.26 -19.39 -15.42
C ILE A 317 11.38 -17.88 -15.30
N PHE A 318 10.29 -17.17 -15.62
CA PHE A 318 10.16 -15.74 -15.45
C PHE A 318 9.07 -15.41 -14.44
N ILE A 319 9.32 -14.47 -13.52
CA ILE A 319 8.29 -13.93 -12.62
C ILE A 319 8.28 -12.40 -12.67
N GLU A 320 7.09 -11.82 -12.47
CA GLU A 320 6.86 -10.36 -12.42
C GLU A 320 6.36 -9.94 -11.03
N SER A 321 7.09 -10.35 -9.97
CA SER A 321 6.67 -10.20 -8.57
C SER A 321 6.90 -8.79 -8.00
N GLY A 322 6.29 -7.78 -8.63
CA GLY A 322 6.50 -6.36 -8.29
C GLY A 322 6.04 -5.97 -6.88
N ARG A 323 4.83 -6.38 -6.46
CA ARG A 323 4.32 -6.11 -5.10
C ARG A 323 5.28 -6.66 -4.04
N TYR A 324 5.82 -7.86 -4.25
CA TYR A 324 6.70 -8.50 -3.29
C TYR A 324 7.99 -7.72 -3.06
N VAL A 325 8.65 -7.30 -4.14
CA VAL A 325 9.92 -6.55 -4.03
C VAL A 325 9.73 -5.12 -3.53
N ALA A 326 8.61 -4.48 -3.87
CA ALA A 326 8.40 -3.06 -3.57
C ALA A 326 7.76 -2.81 -2.20
N ALA A 327 6.86 -3.67 -1.69
CA ALA A 327 6.02 -3.33 -0.54
C ALA A 327 6.81 -2.86 0.68
N SER A 328 7.81 -3.62 1.11
CA SER A 328 8.51 -3.37 2.38
C SER A 328 9.53 -2.23 2.35
N HIS A 329 9.87 -1.69 1.18
CA HIS A 329 10.95 -0.70 1.07
C HIS A 329 10.58 0.68 1.61
N ALA A 330 9.28 0.99 1.71
CA ALA A 330 8.81 2.30 2.11
C ALA A 330 8.00 2.25 3.42
N VAL A 331 8.19 3.27 4.24
CA VAL A 331 7.44 3.50 5.49
C VAL A 331 6.94 4.94 5.47
N LEU A 332 5.63 5.12 5.54
CA LEU A 332 5.05 6.43 5.77
C LEU A 332 5.07 6.70 7.27
N VAL A 333 5.64 7.82 7.68
CA VAL A 333 5.67 8.25 9.08
C VAL A 333 4.88 9.54 9.21
N ALA A 334 3.91 9.56 10.12
CA ALA A 334 3.09 10.74 10.36
C ALA A 334 2.96 11.02 11.87
N PRO A 335 3.06 12.30 12.29
CA PRO A 335 2.82 12.68 13.68
C PRO A 335 1.32 12.67 13.99
N ILE A 336 0.99 12.35 15.24
CA ILE A 336 -0.35 12.58 15.80
C ILE A 336 -0.44 14.05 16.23
N LEU A 337 -1.49 14.73 15.79
CA LEU A 337 -1.76 16.15 16.08
C LEU A 337 -2.57 16.30 17.36
N GLU A 338 -3.62 15.49 17.48
CA GLU A 338 -4.61 15.64 18.53
C GLU A 338 -5.17 14.26 18.92
N LEU A 339 -5.47 14.13 20.20
CA LEU A 339 -6.17 12.99 20.75
C LEU A 339 -7.60 13.43 21.09
N PHE A 340 -8.57 12.95 20.33
CA PHE A 340 -9.97 13.13 20.67
C PHE A 340 -10.36 12.10 21.69
N THR A 341 -10.08 12.42 22.95
CA THR A 341 -10.64 11.68 24.07
C THR A 341 -12.08 12.06 24.31
N GLN A 342 -12.86 11.05 24.68
CA GLN A 342 -14.17 11.31 25.23
C GLN A 342 -13.98 11.97 26.61
N GLU A 343 -14.02 13.31 26.66
CA GLU A 343 -13.99 14.09 27.91
C GLU A 343 -15.28 13.94 28.75
N TYR A 344 -15.84 12.74 28.85
CA TYR A 344 -16.98 12.44 29.72
C TYR A 344 -16.49 12.25 31.16
N ALA A 345 -16.43 13.37 31.88
CA ALA A 345 -16.05 13.44 33.28
C ALA A 345 -17.19 14.01 34.15
N GLU A 346 -17.22 13.64 35.43
CA GLU A 346 -18.24 14.15 36.37
C GLU A 346 -18.26 15.68 36.45
N GLU A 347 -17.08 16.31 36.33
CA GLU A 347 -16.90 17.76 36.38
C GLU A 347 -17.55 18.52 35.22
N LYS A 348 -17.87 17.84 34.11
CA LYS A 348 -18.56 18.43 32.96
C LYS A 348 -20.09 18.42 33.12
N LEU A 349 -20.63 17.72 34.13
CA LEU A 349 -22.06 17.69 34.39
C LEU A 349 -22.56 19.07 34.83
N ALA A 350 -23.57 19.56 34.14
CA ALA A 350 -24.26 20.80 34.45
C ALA A 350 -25.67 20.50 34.97
N LEU A 351 -25.75 19.79 36.10
CA LEU A 351 -27.03 19.41 36.70
C LEU A 351 -27.79 20.64 37.17
N LYS A 352 -29.02 20.80 36.68
CA LYS A 352 -29.92 21.88 37.06
C LYS A 352 -30.57 21.58 38.41
N LYS A 353 -31.25 22.59 38.97
CA LYS A 353 -32.12 22.40 40.14
C LYS A 353 -33.31 21.49 39.83
N ASP A 354 -33.81 21.57 38.60
CA ASP A 354 -34.91 20.76 38.09
C ASP A 354 -34.49 20.21 36.73
N ASN A 355 -34.11 18.92 36.69
CA ASN A 355 -33.75 18.23 35.47
C ASN A 355 -34.94 17.39 35.02
N PRO A 356 -35.12 17.16 33.70
CA PRO A 356 -36.10 16.21 33.21
C PRO A 356 -35.98 14.85 33.92
N PRO A 357 -37.09 14.14 34.19
CA PRO A 357 -37.08 12.87 34.90
C PRO A 357 -36.05 11.87 34.36
N VAL A 358 -35.90 11.79 33.04
CA VAL A 358 -34.95 10.90 32.38
C VAL A 358 -33.48 11.20 32.73
N VAL A 359 -33.10 12.47 32.92
CA VAL A 359 -31.74 12.85 33.32
C VAL A 359 -31.52 12.60 34.82
N ALA A 360 -32.56 12.82 35.64
CA ALA A 360 -32.52 12.49 37.06
C ALA A 360 -32.37 10.97 37.27
N GLU A 361 -33.12 10.16 36.53
CA GLU A 361 -33.02 8.70 36.52
C GLU A 361 -31.62 8.22 36.09
N LEU A 362 -31.05 8.80 35.02
CA LEU A 362 -29.66 8.53 34.63
C LEU A 362 -28.66 8.85 35.75
N TYR A 363 -28.86 9.95 36.47
CA TYR A 363 -27.99 10.32 37.59
C TYR A 363 -28.12 9.33 38.76
N ASP A 364 -29.34 8.87 39.05
CA ASP A 364 -29.61 7.87 40.07
C ASP A 364 -28.99 6.52 39.72
N LEU A 365 -29.11 6.07 38.47
CA LEU A 365 -28.42 4.87 37.95
C LEU A 365 -26.92 4.98 38.16
N TYR A 366 -26.33 6.13 37.79
CA TYR A 366 -24.90 6.37 37.97
C TYR A 366 -24.43 6.27 39.43
N LYS A 367 -25.17 6.89 40.36
CA LYS A 367 -24.84 6.88 41.79
C LYS A 367 -25.01 5.50 42.43
N THR A 368 -26.01 4.73 42.00
CA THR A 368 -26.39 3.45 42.63
C THR A 368 -25.85 2.20 41.93
N LEU A 369 -25.05 2.38 40.86
CA LEU A 369 -24.38 1.31 40.13
C LEU A 369 -23.45 0.47 41.04
N LYS A 370 -23.65 -0.85 41.02
CA LYS A 370 -22.90 -1.86 41.80
C LYS A 370 -22.84 -3.21 41.07
N PRO A 371 -21.99 -4.17 41.50
CA PRO A 371 -21.84 -5.45 40.77
C PRO A 371 -23.13 -6.23 40.50
N SER A 372 -24.13 -6.16 41.38
CA SER A 372 -25.37 -6.92 41.24
C SER A 372 -26.33 -6.39 40.17
N ASN A 373 -26.24 -5.10 39.81
CA ASN A 373 -27.16 -4.42 38.89
C ASN A 373 -26.44 -3.77 37.69
N ALA A 374 -25.13 -3.95 37.56
CA ALA A 374 -24.32 -3.24 36.56
C ALA A 374 -24.76 -3.50 35.11
N LEU A 375 -25.22 -4.71 34.78
CA LEU A 375 -25.71 -5.03 33.43
C LEU A 375 -27.10 -4.46 33.17
N GLU A 376 -27.99 -4.55 34.16
CA GLU A 376 -29.34 -3.97 34.09
C GLU A 376 -29.27 -2.45 33.88
N TYR A 377 -28.48 -1.77 34.71
CA TYR A 377 -28.33 -0.31 34.65
C TYR A 377 -27.63 0.16 33.37
N LEU A 378 -26.83 -0.69 32.74
CA LEU A 378 -26.26 -0.40 31.43
C LEU A 378 -27.34 -0.40 30.35
N HIS A 379 -28.24 -1.38 30.35
CA HIS A 379 -29.38 -1.41 29.43
C HIS A 379 -30.34 -0.23 29.67
N ASP A 380 -30.63 0.08 30.95
CA ASP A 380 -31.49 1.20 31.31
C ASP A 380 -30.88 2.53 30.87
N ALA A 381 -29.57 2.73 31.08
CA ALA A 381 -28.86 3.92 30.63
C ALA A 381 -28.93 4.10 29.10
N MET A 382 -28.82 3.02 28.33
CA MET A 382 -28.98 3.08 26.87
C MET A 382 -30.40 3.47 26.45
N SER A 383 -31.42 2.87 27.07
CA SER A 383 -32.83 3.22 26.81
C SER A 383 -33.13 4.69 27.16
N HIS A 384 -32.57 5.17 28.27
CA HIS A 384 -32.69 6.56 28.67
C HIS A 384 -31.92 7.50 27.74
N MET A 385 -30.77 7.09 27.17
CA MET A 385 -30.09 7.86 26.12
C MET A 385 -31.03 8.09 24.92
N GLU A 386 -31.63 7.03 24.39
CA GLU A 386 -32.56 7.12 23.27
C GLU A 386 -33.75 8.03 23.60
N SER A 387 -34.24 7.96 24.83
CA SER A 387 -35.30 8.83 25.33
C SER A 387 -34.87 10.30 25.40
N VAL A 388 -33.66 10.60 25.90
CA VAL A 388 -33.10 11.96 25.93
C VAL A 388 -32.96 12.51 24.51
N LEU A 389 -32.41 11.72 23.57
CA LEU A 389 -32.24 12.12 22.18
C LEU A 389 -33.59 12.37 21.50
N THR A 390 -34.57 11.48 21.70
CA THR A 390 -35.92 11.63 21.15
C THR A 390 -36.61 12.88 21.71
N LEU A 391 -36.50 13.13 23.01
CA LEU A 391 -37.08 14.33 23.62
C LEU A 391 -36.40 15.60 23.13
N PHE A 392 -35.09 15.56 22.87
CA PHE A 392 -34.34 16.69 22.31
C PHE A 392 -34.81 17.00 20.89
N ASP A 393 -34.95 15.98 20.04
CA ASP A 393 -35.44 16.12 18.67
C ASP A 393 -36.87 16.68 18.61
N LEU A 394 -37.69 16.38 19.62
CA LEU A 394 -39.04 16.90 19.77
C LEU A 394 -39.11 18.26 20.48
N GLY A 395 -37.98 18.81 20.95
CA GLY A 395 -37.89 20.10 21.63
C GLY A 395 -38.39 20.13 23.08
N TYR A 396 -38.48 18.97 23.75
CA TYR A 396 -38.93 18.85 25.14
C TYR A 396 -37.81 19.00 26.17
N VAL A 397 -36.55 18.82 25.77
CA VAL A 397 -35.37 19.01 26.62
C VAL A 397 -34.36 19.90 25.91
N ASP A 398 -33.53 20.61 26.67
CA ASP A 398 -32.54 21.52 26.08
C ASP A 398 -31.17 20.85 25.88
N LEU A 399 -30.22 21.61 25.34
CA LEU A 399 -28.89 21.11 25.04
C LEU A 399 -28.11 20.70 26.31
N ILE A 400 -28.38 21.33 27.45
CA ILE A 400 -27.75 20.97 28.73
C ILE A 400 -28.27 19.61 29.20
N ASP A 401 -29.58 19.34 29.04
CA ASP A 401 -30.17 18.06 29.38
C ASP A 401 -29.64 16.93 28.48
N ARG A 402 -29.53 17.20 27.17
CA ARG A 402 -28.89 16.28 26.22
C ARG A 402 -27.45 15.99 26.62
N SER A 403 -26.66 17.03 26.88
CA SER A 403 -25.26 16.90 27.30
C SER A 403 -25.13 16.10 28.61
N ASN A 404 -25.95 16.39 29.62
CA ASN A 404 -25.97 15.62 30.86
C ASN A 404 -26.32 14.14 30.61
N GLY A 405 -27.30 13.86 29.74
CA GLY A 405 -27.64 12.50 29.32
C GLY A 405 -26.46 11.78 28.66
N GLU A 406 -25.81 12.43 27.70
CA GLU A 406 -24.61 11.96 27.01
C GLU A 406 -23.47 11.63 28.01
N ILE A 407 -23.14 12.57 28.90
CA ILE A 407 -22.09 12.39 29.91
C ILE A 407 -22.45 11.24 30.88
N LEU A 408 -23.68 11.20 31.41
CA LEU A 408 -24.08 10.23 32.43
C LEU A 408 -24.04 8.79 31.91
N VAL A 409 -24.52 8.55 30.68
CA VAL A 409 -24.48 7.21 30.09
C VAL A 409 -23.05 6.76 29.89
N HIS A 410 -22.15 7.62 29.38
CA HIS A 410 -20.73 7.28 29.26
C HIS A 410 -20.06 7.02 30.61
N LEU A 411 -20.37 7.80 31.64
CA LEU A 411 -19.90 7.56 33.00
C LEU A 411 -20.41 6.21 33.56
N ILE A 412 -21.67 5.86 33.33
CA ILE A 412 -22.27 4.57 33.70
C ILE A 412 -21.55 3.44 32.96
N MET A 413 -21.35 3.56 31.65
CA MET A 413 -20.64 2.57 30.83
C MET A 413 -19.24 2.31 31.38
N ARG A 414 -18.46 3.37 31.62
CA ARG A 414 -17.09 3.26 32.15
C ARG A 414 -17.05 2.62 33.53
N LYS A 415 -17.96 3.01 34.42
CA LYS A 415 -18.04 2.46 35.78
C LYS A 415 -18.53 1.01 35.78
N ALA A 416 -19.47 0.66 34.89
CA ALA A 416 -19.96 -0.70 34.71
C ALA A 416 -18.86 -1.62 34.16
N TYR A 417 -18.03 -1.12 33.23
CA TYR A 417 -16.88 -1.86 32.70
C TYR A 417 -15.90 -2.27 33.80
N GLY A 418 -15.51 -1.32 34.66
CA GLY A 418 -14.62 -1.60 35.79
C GLY A 418 -15.20 -2.62 36.79
N ILE A 419 -16.53 -2.75 36.87
CA ILE A 419 -17.24 -3.65 37.78
C ILE A 419 -17.45 -5.05 37.18
N LEU A 420 -17.83 -5.14 35.91
CA LEU A 420 -18.26 -6.39 35.25
C LEU A 420 -17.09 -7.28 34.78
N GLY A 421 -15.92 -6.68 34.52
CA GLY A 421 -14.70 -7.38 34.11
C GLY A 421 -14.78 -8.08 32.74
N ASN A 422 -13.70 -8.80 32.38
CA ASN A 422 -13.45 -9.43 31.07
C ASN A 422 -14.29 -10.72 30.81
N LYS A 423 -15.60 -10.71 31.07
CA LYS A 423 -16.46 -11.83 30.61
C LYS A 423 -16.62 -11.75 29.09
N GLN A 424 -16.43 -12.87 28.40
CA GLN A 424 -16.34 -12.94 26.94
C GLN A 424 -17.61 -12.47 26.20
N GLU A 425 -18.79 -12.65 26.80
CA GLU A 425 -20.06 -12.11 26.29
C GLU A 425 -20.14 -10.57 26.36
N TYR A 426 -19.46 -9.96 27.34
CA TYR A 426 -19.51 -8.52 27.60
C TYR A 426 -18.55 -7.72 26.71
N SER A 427 -17.38 -8.30 26.42
CA SER A 427 -16.47 -7.74 25.41
C SER A 427 -17.18 -7.60 24.06
N ASN A 428 -17.98 -8.60 23.66
CA ASN A 428 -18.75 -8.54 22.42
C ASN A 428 -19.84 -7.45 22.42
N PHE A 429 -20.53 -7.23 23.55
CA PHE A 429 -21.53 -6.17 23.69
C PHE A 429 -20.90 -4.76 23.61
N LEU A 430 -19.77 -4.54 24.27
CA LEU A 430 -19.05 -3.27 24.18
C LEU A 430 -18.41 -3.03 22.82
N ASN A 431 -17.90 -4.08 22.17
CA ASN A 431 -17.43 -3.99 20.79
C ASN A 431 -18.57 -3.60 19.84
N SER A 432 -19.81 -4.02 20.11
CA SER A 432 -20.99 -3.58 19.33
C SER A 432 -21.42 -2.13 19.61
N LEU A 433 -20.90 -1.53 20.69
CA LEU A 433 -21.23 -0.17 21.11
C LEU A 433 -20.20 0.89 20.70
N GLY A 434 -19.08 0.54 20.05
CA GLY A 434 -18.15 1.49 19.40
C GLY A 434 -17.49 2.58 20.28
N ASN A 435 -17.82 2.69 21.57
CA ASN A 435 -17.72 3.95 22.31
C ASN A 435 -16.66 3.98 23.44
N ALA A 436 -15.59 3.21 23.34
CA ALA A 436 -14.41 3.38 24.21
C ALA A 436 -13.11 3.40 23.40
N GLN A 437 -13.17 3.97 22.20
CA GLN A 437 -12.04 4.10 21.30
C GLN A 437 -11.57 5.54 21.32
N GLU A 438 -10.29 5.72 21.59
CA GLU A 438 -9.64 7.01 21.46
C GLU A 438 -9.41 7.26 19.96
N ARG A 439 -9.78 8.46 19.49
CA ARG A 439 -9.63 8.84 18.09
C ARG A 439 -8.38 9.69 17.97
N TYR A 440 -7.43 9.23 17.16
CA TYR A 440 -6.14 9.90 16.98
C TYR A 440 -6.15 10.62 15.64
N LEU A 441 -6.06 11.95 15.67
CA LEU A 441 -5.93 12.76 14.45
C LEU A 441 -4.47 12.72 14.01
N VAL A 442 -4.21 12.05 12.90
CA VAL A 442 -2.85 11.85 12.37
C VAL A 442 -2.66 12.74 11.16
N ASN A 443 -1.53 13.44 11.10
CA ASN A 443 -1.22 14.40 10.06
C ASN A 443 -0.80 13.73 8.74
N PHE A 444 -1.76 13.16 8.03
CA PHE A 444 -1.58 12.57 6.70
C PHE A 444 -2.93 12.48 5.98
N SER A 445 -2.93 11.99 4.74
CA SER A 445 -4.17 11.66 4.02
C SER A 445 -4.16 10.20 3.59
N ILE A 446 -5.22 9.47 3.94
CA ILE A 446 -5.44 8.07 3.53
C ILE A 446 -5.63 8.00 2.01
N PHE A 447 -6.35 8.95 1.41
CA PHE A 447 -6.56 8.98 -0.04
C PHE A 447 -5.26 9.18 -0.82
N GLN A 448 -4.34 9.98 -0.27
CA GLN A 448 -3.05 10.24 -0.90
C GLN A 448 -2.03 9.12 -0.66
N SER A 449 -1.90 8.63 0.58
CA SER A 449 -0.81 7.73 0.96
C SER A 449 -1.23 6.28 1.15
N LEU A 450 -2.53 6.00 1.31
CA LEU A 450 -3.09 4.66 1.51
C LEU A 450 -4.33 4.37 0.61
N PRO A 451 -4.32 4.66 -0.71
CA PRO A 451 -5.51 4.53 -1.55
C PRO A 451 -6.07 3.10 -1.62
N ASP A 452 -5.23 2.05 -1.58
CA ASP A 452 -5.71 0.65 -1.52
C ASP A 452 -6.52 0.36 -0.23
N PHE A 453 -6.27 1.08 0.88
CA PHE A 453 -7.10 0.95 2.09
C PHE A 453 -8.53 1.41 1.81
N TRP A 454 -8.69 2.57 1.20
CA TRP A 454 -10.00 3.10 0.82
C TRP A 454 -10.68 2.24 -0.27
N GLY A 455 -9.97 1.99 -1.38
CA GLY A 455 -10.54 1.42 -2.60
C GLY A 455 -10.81 -0.08 -2.56
N ILE A 456 -9.98 -0.86 -1.84
CA ILE A 456 -10.09 -2.33 -1.80
C ILE A 456 -10.01 -2.92 -0.38
N LYS A 457 -10.10 -2.08 0.66
CA LYS A 457 -10.01 -2.49 2.07
C LYS A 457 -8.71 -3.22 2.39
N GLN A 458 -7.61 -2.85 1.72
CA GLN A 458 -6.29 -3.38 2.00
C GLN A 458 -5.83 -2.91 3.38
N HIS A 459 -5.39 -3.86 4.20
CA HIS A 459 -4.81 -3.57 5.50
C HIS A 459 -3.31 -3.24 5.38
N PHE A 460 -2.81 -2.30 6.19
CA PHE A 460 -1.39 -1.98 6.31
C PHE A 460 -0.97 -2.08 7.77
N PRO A 461 0.21 -2.64 8.08
CA PRO A 461 0.68 -2.63 9.45
C PRO A 461 0.91 -1.22 9.98
N ILE A 462 0.41 -0.93 11.18
CA ILE A 462 0.54 0.34 11.88
C ILE A 462 1.17 0.09 13.24
N MET A 463 2.19 0.87 13.60
CA MET A 463 2.75 0.86 14.96
C MET A 463 3.46 2.18 15.31
N PRO A 464 3.57 2.51 16.62
CA PRO A 464 4.40 3.61 17.08
C PRO A 464 5.89 3.41 16.76
N LEU A 465 6.62 4.51 16.60
CA LEU A 465 8.08 4.47 16.40
C LEU A 465 8.87 4.38 17.72
N GLU A 466 8.26 4.75 18.85
CA GLU A 466 8.89 4.75 20.18
C GLU A 466 7.90 4.35 21.29
N ARG A 467 8.39 4.29 22.53
CA ARG A 467 7.67 3.83 23.75
C ARG A 467 7.21 2.38 23.69
N LEU A 468 7.81 1.56 22.84
CA LEU A 468 7.46 0.14 22.64
C LEU A 468 7.88 -0.75 23.83
N ASP A 469 8.64 -0.22 24.78
CA ASP A 469 8.94 -0.83 26.07
C ASP A 469 7.83 -0.63 27.11
N GLU A 470 6.94 0.34 26.87
CA GLU A 470 5.75 0.59 27.65
C GLU A 470 4.58 -0.30 27.18
N ARG A 471 3.51 -0.34 27.97
CA ARG A 471 2.30 -1.08 27.60
C ARG A 471 1.29 -0.10 27.00
N ALA A 472 1.01 -0.23 25.71
CA ALA A 472 -0.14 0.40 25.09
C ALA A 472 -1.46 -0.13 25.67
N THR A 473 -2.36 0.79 26.05
CA THR A 473 -3.62 0.45 26.74
C THR A 473 -4.85 1.07 26.09
N LEU A 474 -4.67 2.05 25.20
CA LEU A 474 -5.77 2.80 24.60
C LEU A 474 -6.11 2.20 23.23
N SER A 475 -7.32 1.66 23.07
CA SER A 475 -7.80 1.22 21.75
C SER A 475 -7.92 2.42 20.83
N ALA A 476 -7.32 2.32 19.64
CA ALA A 476 -7.12 3.44 18.76
C ALA A 476 -7.86 3.27 17.44
N SER A 477 -8.63 4.30 17.09
CA SER A 477 -9.09 4.55 15.72
C SER A 477 -8.29 5.72 15.16
N ILE A 478 -7.80 5.57 13.92
CA ILE A 478 -6.93 6.56 13.29
C ILE A 478 -7.76 7.41 12.34
N TRP A 479 -7.76 8.72 12.57
CA TRP A 479 -8.40 9.70 11.69
C TRP A 479 -7.31 10.43 10.92
N ASP A 480 -7.49 10.56 9.62
CA ASP A 480 -6.66 11.45 8.81
C ASP A 480 -7.17 12.90 8.92
N ILE A 481 -6.45 13.87 8.34
CA ILE A 481 -6.83 15.30 8.44
C ILE A 481 -7.82 15.75 7.36
N THR A 482 -8.40 14.82 6.59
CA THR A 482 -9.38 15.17 5.57
C THR A 482 -10.74 15.47 6.20
N CYS A 483 -11.59 16.18 5.46
CA CYS A 483 -12.97 16.45 5.88
C CYS A 483 -13.92 15.29 5.55
N ASP A 484 -13.42 14.20 4.96
CA ASP A 484 -14.20 13.06 4.52
C ASP A 484 -14.23 12.00 5.62
N SER A 485 -15.42 11.50 5.96
CA SER A 485 -15.59 10.47 6.97
C SER A 485 -14.97 9.12 6.58
N ASP A 486 -14.73 8.88 5.28
CA ASP A 486 -13.99 7.70 4.81
C ASP A 486 -12.49 7.77 5.13
N GLY A 487 -12.00 8.94 5.59
CA GLY A 487 -10.64 9.19 6.08
C GLY A 487 -10.36 8.59 7.47
N GLU A 488 -10.88 7.39 7.76
CA GLU A 488 -10.76 6.71 9.04
C GLU A 488 -10.29 5.26 8.90
N ILE A 489 -9.35 4.85 9.76
CA ILE A 489 -9.02 3.45 10.05
C ILE A 489 -9.65 3.09 11.39
N GLU A 490 -10.82 2.48 11.32
CA GLU A 490 -11.57 2.01 12.47
C GLU A 490 -10.80 0.93 13.26
N PHE A 491 -10.98 0.92 14.58
CA PHE A 491 -10.48 -0.15 15.43
C PHE A 491 -11.22 -1.48 15.16
N ASP A 492 -10.48 -2.53 14.78
CA ASP A 492 -11.01 -3.88 14.57
C ASP A 492 -10.45 -4.86 15.62
N ASN A 493 -11.24 -5.19 16.63
CA ASN A 493 -10.83 -6.12 17.69
C ASN A 493 -10.58 -7.57 17.23
N GLN A 494 -11.13 -7.96 16.07
CA GLN A 494 -11.06 -9.34 15.59
C GLN A 494 -9.89 -9.57 14.66
N LYS A 495 -9.60 -8.60 13.77
CA LYS A 495 -8.56 -8.75 12.75
C LYS A 495 -7.29 -8.00 13.07
N ASN A 496 -7.38 -6.78 13.60
CA ASN A 496 -6.20 -6.01 13.95
C ASN A 496 -6.47 -4.99 15.07
N PRO A 497 -6.45 -5.43 16.34
CA PRO A 497 -6.66 -4.53 17.46
C PRO A 497 -5.46 -3.59 17.62
N LEU A 498 -5.60 -2.33 17.20
CA LEU A 498 -4.58 -1.30 17.39
C LEU A 498 -4.72 -0.67 18.79
N PHE A 499 -3.67 -0.79 19.60
CA PHE A 499 -3.55 -0.10 20.88
C PHE A 499 -2.38 0.88 20.86
N LEU A 500 -2.58 2.09 21.38
CA LEU A 500 -1.55 3.12 21.50
C LEU A 500 -1.27 3.47 22.98
N HIS A 501 -0.16 4.15 23.20
CA HIS A 501 0.26 4.63 24.51
C HIS A 501 -0.54 5.87 24.91
N ASP A 502 -0.68 6.08 26.21
CA ASP A 502 -1.18 7.35 26.75
C ASP A 502 -0.05 8.40 26.65
N PHE A 503 -0.32 9.52 25.98
CA PHE A 503 0.66 10.58 25.70
C PHE A 503 -0.06 11.94 25.59
N ASP A 504 0.69 13.01 25.81
CA ASP A 504 0.16 14.37 25.73
C ASP A 504 0.67 15.08 24.45
N PRO A 505 -0.20 15.28 23.43
CA PRO A 505 0.18 15.87 22.16
C PRO A 505 0.66 17.33 22.26
N GLU A 506 0.37 18.05 23.36
CA GLU A 506 0.90 19.40 23.58
C GLU A 506 2.34 19.39 24.11
N LYS A 507 2.75 18.30 24.76
CA LYS A 507 4.07 18.19 25.41
C LYS A 507 5.08 17.46 24.55
N GLU A 508 4.66 16.40 23.88
CA GLU A 508 5.53 15.50 23.13
C GLU A 508 4.97 15.16 21.74
N GLU A 509 5.86 14.99 20.77
CA GLU A 509 5.48 14.46 19.45
C GLU A 509 5.39 12.95 19.53
N TYR A 510 4.35 12.39 18.90
CA TYR A 510 4.15 10.96 18.84
C TYR A 510 3.95 10.54 17.38
N PHE A 511 4.78 9.61 16.90
CA PHE A 511 4.80 9.21 15.49
C PHE A 511 4.24 7.81 15.28
N LEU A 512 3.39 7.69 14.26
CA LEU A 512 2.94 6.40 13.74
C LEU A 512 3.67 6.09 12.43
N GLY A 513 4.09 4.84 12.29
CA GLY A 513 4.60 4.29 11.05
C GLY A 513 3.54 3.42 10.38
N PHE A 514 3.35 3.61 9.08
CA PHE A 514 2.54 2.77 8.22
C PHE A 514 3.49 2.01 7.28
N PHE A 515 3.46 0.69 7.38
CA PHE A 515 4.43 -0.18 6.73
C PHE A 515 3.84 -0.90 5.53
N LEU A 516 4.72 -1.46 4.71
CA LEU A 516 4.34 -2.20 3.49
C LEU A 516 3.62 -1.32 2.44
N VAL A 517 3.83 -0.02 2.50
CA VAL A 517 3.19 1.00 1.64
C VAL A 517 3.94 1.24 0.33
N GLY A 518 5.06 0.56 0.08
CA GLY A 518 5.92 0.83 -1.08
C GLY A 518 5.43 0.30 -2.43
N ALA A 519 4.28 -0.39 -2.47
CA ALA A 519 3.71 -0.96 -3.69
C ALA A 519 2.30 -0.40 -3.93
N TYR A 520 2.04 0.11 -5.13
CA TYR A 520 0.80 0.73 -5.62
C TYR A 520 0.41 2.06 -4.96
N GLN A 521 0.67 2.25 -3.67
CA GLN A 521 0.12 3.38 -2.91
C GLN A 521 0.42 4.74 -3.51
N GLU A 522 1.67 4.98 -3.89
CA GLU A 522 2.10 6.28 -4.41
C GLU A 522 1.56 6.56 -5.81
N VAL A 523 1.45 5.52 -6.63
CA VAL A 523 0.97 5.59 -8.03
C VAL A 523 -0.53 5.83 -8.08
N LEU A 524 -1.25 5.32 -7.08
CA LEU A 524 -2.70 5.46 -6.94
C LEU A 524 -3.11 6.62 -6.03
N GLY A 525 -2.14 7.35 -5.45
CA GLY A 525 -2.40 8.42 -4.51
C GLY A 525 -3.27 9.50 -5.12
N MET A 526 -4.39 9.81 -4.46
CA MET A 526 -5.33 10.83 -4.88
C MET A 526 -5.18 12.06 -4.00
N SER A 527 -5.03 13.24 -4.61
CA SER A 527 -4.90 14.51 -3.88
C SER A 527 -6.26 15.05 -3.40
N HIS A 528 -7.00 14.23 -2.66
CA HIS A 528 -8.26 14.61 -2.03
C HIS A 528 -8.00 15.79 -1.07
N ASN A 529 -8.88 16.79 -1.09
CA ASN A 529 -8.69 18.06 -0.37
C ASN A 529 -7.37 18.80 -0.66
N LEU A 530 -6.77 18.57 -1.82
CA LEU A 530 -5.51 19.20 -2.23
C LEU A 530 -4.30 18.82 -1.35
N PHE A 531 -4.38 17.70 -0.63
CA PHE A 531 -3.21 17.14 0.04
C PHE A 531 -2.34 16.40 -0.98
N ALA A 532 -1.19 17.00 -1.31
CA ALA A 532 -0.25 16.45 -2.28
C ALA A 532 0.59 15.29 -1.70
N HIS A 533 1.41 14.69 -2.55
CA HIS A 533 2.35 13.64 -2.14
C HIS A 533 3.26 14.15 -0.98
N PRO A 534 3.42 13.36 0.10
CA PRO A 534 4.17 13.78 1.28
C PRO A 534 5.67 13.89 0.98
N THR A 535 6.39 14.66 1.78
CA THR A 535 7.86 14.76 1.67
C THR A 535 8.49 13.36 1.68
N GLU A 536 9.39 13.08 0.75
CA GLU A 536 10.07 11.79 0.68
C GLU A 536 11.59 11.89 0.84
N ALA A 537 12.17 10.82 1.39
CA ALA A 537 13.60 10.73 1.65
C ALA A 537 14.09 9.30 1.47
N THR A 538 15.25 9.15 0.81
CA THR A 538 15.94 7.86 0.73
C THR A 538 16.97 7.74 1.84
N VAL A 539 16.86 6.71 2.66
CA VAL A 539 17.78 6.46 3.78
C VAL A 539 18.77 5.37 3.40
N ILE A 540 20.04 5.74 3.34
CA ILE A 540 21.17 4.83 3.11
C ILE A 540 21.86 4.54 4.43
N LEU A 541 21.95 3.26 4.80
CA LEU A 541 22.74 2.84 5.96
C LEU A 541 24.23 2.83 5.61
N LYS A 542 25.06 3.36 6.49
CA LYS A 542 26.52 3.37 6.36
C LYS A 542 27.13 2.19 7.10
N ASP A 543 28.32 1.78 6.67
CA ASP A 543 29.07 0.68 7.29
C ASP A 543 29.58 1.02 8.71
N ASP A 544 29.64 2.31 9.07
CA ASP A 544 30.03 2.80 10.40
C ASP A 544 28.87 2.86 11.41
N GLY A 545 27.66 2.47 10.98
CA GLY A 545 26.46 2.47 11.78
C GLY A 545 25.66 3.76 11.78
N GLY A 546 26.11 4.78 11.05
CA GLY A 546 25.28 5.95 10.74
C GLY A 546 24.32 5.71 9.57
N PHE A 547 23.60 6.76 9.22
CA PHE A 547 22.81 6.83 8.00
C PHE A 547 23.15 8.09 7.18
N GLU A 548 22.66 8.12 5.95
CA GLU A 548 22.68 9.27 5.05
C GLU A 548 21.29 9.44 4.46
N ILE A 549 20.80 10.67 4.43
CA ILE A 549 19.59 11.04 3.71
C ILE A 549 19.97 11.47 2.29
N LYS A 550 19.35 10.86 1.29
CA LYS A 550 19.51 11.16 -0.15
C LYS A 550 18.15 11.35 -0.80
N ASP A 551 18.17 11.91 -2.01
CA ASP A 551 16.98 12.07 -2.86
C ASP A 551 15.81 12.70 -2.08
N PHE A 552 16.11 13.71 -1.28
CA PHE A 552 15.13 14.42 -0.47
C PHE A 552 14.26 15.29 -1.38
N ILE A 553 12.96 15.05 -1.36
CA ILE A 553 11.97 15.76 -2.17
C ILE A 553 10.88 16.26 -1.22
N GLU A 554 10.75 17.58 -1.08
CA GLU A 554 9.70 18.18 -0.28
C GLU A 554 8.32 18.02 -0.92
N SER A 555 7.30 17.90 -0.09
CA SER A 555 5.91 17.96 -0.53
C SER A 555 5.65 19.28 -1.26
N GLN A 556 4.80 19.23 -2.29
CA GLN A 556 4.40 20.42 -3.05
C GLN A 556 3.82 21.50 -2.13
N SER A 557 4.16 22.74 -2.44
CA SER A 557 3.56 23.88 -1.75
C SER A 557 2.11 24.11 -2.21
N VAL A 558 1.34 24.88 -1.44
CA VAL A 558 -0.03 25.26 -1.82
C VAL A 558 -0.08 25.88 -3.21
N ILE A 559 0.90 26.70 -3.59
CA ILE A 559 0.92 27.33 -4.92
C ILE A 559 1.21 26.32 -6.04
N ASP A 560 2.10 25.34 -5.81
CA ASP A 560 2.39 24.28 -6.79
C ASP A 560 1.14 23.42 -7.05
N ILE A 561 0.38 23.10 -5.99
CA ILE A 561 -0.86 22.33 -6.10
C ILE A 561 -1.93 23.08 -6.89
N LEU A 562 -2.01 24.40 -6.72
CA LEU A 562 -2.94 25.23 -7.49
C LEU A 562 -2.52 25.33 -8.96
N GLU A 563 -1.22 25.39 -9.24
CA GLU A 563 -0.68 25.36 -10.61
C GLU A 563 -1.02 24.04 -11.32
N ASP A 564 -0.90 22.91 -10.63
CA ASP A 564 -1.29 21.58 -11.14
C ASP A 564 -2.80 21.47 -11.47
N MET A 565 -3.63 22.35 -10.90
CA MET A 565 -5.06 22.48 -11.20
C MET A 565 -5.36 23.51 -12.31
N ASP A 566 -4.35 23.95 -13.05
CA ASP A 566 -4.43 24.97 -14.11
C ASP A 566 -4.81 26.37 -13.61
N TYR A 567 -4.58 26.70 -12.32
CA TYR A 567 -4.72 28.08 -11.86
C TYR A 567 -3.51 28.93 -12.24
N ASP A 568 -3.76 30.19 -12.64
CA ASP A 568 -2.70 31.18 -12.79
C ASP A 568 -2.25 31.69 -11.40
N VAL A 569 -1.08 31.24 -10.98
CA VAL A 569 -0.46 31.56 -9.70
C VAL A 569 -0.14 33.06 -9.56
N VAL A 570 0.09 33.77 -10.67
CA VAL A 570 0.34 35.21 -10.68
C VAL A 570 -0.96 35.94 -10.35
N ASP A 571 -2.05 35.57 -11.03
CA ASP A 571 -3.37 36.16 -10.81
C ASP A 571 -3.84 35.96 -9.35
N ILE A 572 -3.61 34.78 -8.76
CA ILE A 572 -3.95 34.52 -7.35
C ILE A 572 -3.19 35.46 -6.42
N ARG A 573 -1.87 35.59 -6.61
CA ARG A 573 -1.03 36.46 -5.79
C ARG A 573 -1.44 37.92 -5.92
N GLU A 574 -1.69 38.40 -7.14
CA GLU A 574 -2.15 39.77 -7.38
C GLU A 574 -3.51 40.04 -6.74
N SER A 575 -4.46 39.11 -6.89
CA SER A 575 -5.80 39.21 -6.30
C SER A 575 -5.75 39.26 -4.76
N LEU A 576 -4.94 38.41 -4.14
CA LEU A 576 -4.76 38.41 -2.67
C LEU A 576 -4.12 39.73 -2.20
N ASN A 577 -3.07 40.19 -2.88
CA ASN A 577 -2.42 41.47 -2.57
C ASN A 577 -3.40 42.64 -2.65
N GLU A 578 -4.14 42.73 -3.76
CA GLU A 578 -5.10 43.81 -3.98
C GLU A 578 -6.19 43.85 -2.91
N ARG A 579 -6.67 42.67 -2.45
CA ARG A 579 -7.67 42.57 -1.38
C ARG A 579 -7.13 43.06 -0.03
N VAL A 580 -5.89 42.75 0.32
CA VAL A 580 -5.26 43.23 1.57
C VAL A 580 -5.05 44.75 1.51
N GLU A 581 -4.55 45.26 0.38
CA GLU A 581 -4.34 46.70 0.19
C GLU A 581 -5.64 47.50 0.26
N LYS A 582 -6.73 46.99 -0.31
CA LYS A 582 -8.06 47.63 -0.27
C LYS A 582 -8.78 47.51 1.07
N SER A 583 -8.28 46.71 2.03
CA SER A 583 -8.93 46.54 3.32
C SER A 583 -8.91 47.84 4.14
N ASN A 584 -10.08 48.22 4.66
CA ASN A 584 -10.25 49.36 5.57
C ASN A 584 -10.38 48.93 7.05
N LEU A 585 -10.25 47.62 7.33
CA LEU A 585 -10.39 47.06 8.68
C LEU A 585 -9.07 47.07 9.47
N ILE A 586 -7.95 47.30 8.79
CA ILE A 586 -6.58 47.16 9.30
C ILE A 586 -5.71 48.33 8.81
N GLY A 587 -4.66 48.68 9.57
CA GLY A 587 -3.69 49.70 9.20
C GLY A 587 -2.57 49.18 8.29
N ASP A 588 -1.73 50.09 7.81
CA ASP A 588 -0.66 49.77 6.85
C ASP A 588 0.41 48.82 7.42
N LYS A 589 0.63 48.84 8.74
CA LYS A 589 1.59 47.95 9.39
C LYS A 589 1.05 46.52 9.42
N GLU A 590 -0.23 46.36 9.75
CA GLU A 590 -0.93 45.08 9.76
C GLU A 590 -1.04 44.50 8.35
N LYS A 591 -1.33 45.32 7.33
CA LYS A 591 -1.35 44.90 5.92
C LYS A 591 -0.03 44.24 5.50
N LYS A 592 1.11 44.89 5.77
CA LYS A 592 2.42 44.32 5.45
C LYS A 592 2.70 43.02 6.18
N HIS A 593 2.26 42.90 7.43
CA HIS A 593 2.40 41.68 8.20
C HIS A 593 1.59 40.52 7.58
N ILE A 594 0.31 40.77 7.29
CA ILE A 594 -0.60 39.79 6.67
C ILE A 594 -0.11 39.35 5.29
N LEU A 595 0.43 40.28 4.48
CA LEU A 595 1.04 39.92 3.20
C LEU A 595 2.22 38.96 3.42
N GLY A 596 3.10 39.23 4.39
CA GLY A 596 4.19 38.33 4.74
C GLY A 596 3.71 36.93 5.12
N GLU A 597 2.65 36.83 5.91
CA GLU A 597 2.03 35.56 6.30
C GLU A 597 1.41 34.82 5.09
N LEU A 598 0.65 35.53 4.24
CA LEU A 598 0.05 34.94 3.04
C LEU A 598 1.11 34.38 2.08
N TYR A 599 2.19 35.13 1.85
CA TYR A 599 3.29 34.65 1.01
C TYR A 599 3.98 33.44 1.64
N LEU A 600 4.15 33.40 2.97
CA LEU A 600 4.69 32.22 3.64
C LEU A 600 3.76 31.01 3.43
N PHE A 601 2.47 31.15 3.71
CA PHE A 601 1.51 30.04 3.63
C PHE A 601 1.29 29.52 2.21
N LEU A 602 1.35 30.39 1.20
CA LEU A 602 1.25 29.97 -0.21
C LEU A 602 2.46 29.13 -0.66
N ASN A 603 3.63 29.33 -0.05
CA ASN A 603 4.85 28.59 -0.38
C ASN A 603 5.15 27.47 0.63
N ASP A 604 4.22 27.18 1.53
CA ASP A 604 4.33 26.08 2.48
C ASP A 604 3.56 24.86 1.96
N ASN A 605 3.83 23.68 2.51
CA ASN A 605 3.12 22.46 2.11
C ASN A 605 1.67 22.45 2.60
N SER A 606 0.86 21.57 2.01
CA SER A 606 -0.58 21.46 2.32
C SER A 606 -0.88 20.85 3.70
N TYR A 607 0.06 20.20 4.36
CA TYR A 607 -0.17 19.47 5.60
C TYR A 607 -0.18 20.40 6.82
N LEU A 608 -0.80 19.93 7.91
CA LEU A 608 -0.91 20.73 9.13
C LEU A 608 0.45 20.82 9.84
N LYS A 609 0.64 21.86 10.64
CA LYS A 609 1.81 21.99 11.50
C LYS A 609 1.51 21.43 12.88
N THR A 610 2.41 20.59 13.38
CA THR A 610 2.40 20.14 14.78
C THR A 610 2.70 21.33 15.69
N ILE A 611 2.02 21.40 16.84
CA ILE A 611 2.15 22.51 17.79
C ILE A 611 3.55 22.45 18.45
N LYS A 612 4.47 23.28 17.96
CA LYS A 612 5.52 23.97 18.74
C LYS A 612 6.21 25.06 17.92
#